data_AF-A9V9D0-F1
#
_entry.id   AF-A9V9D0-F1
#
_cell.length_a   1.000
_cell.length_b   1.000
_cell.length_c   1.000
_cell.angle_alpha   90.00
_cell.angle_beta   90.00
_cell.angle_gamma   90.00
#
_symmetry.space_group_name_H-M   'P 1'
#
loop_
_entity.id
_entity.type
_entity.pdbx_description
1 polymer ?
#
loop_
_entity_poly.entity_id
_entity_poly.type
_entity_poly.pdbx_seq_one_letter_code
_entity_poly.pdbx_strand_id
1 'polypeptide(L)'
;MDEITRKVRERVSLTKDRVDYTASTDFPGSYPGIDDSWNLEAIKKKLKIDVTRIEDSEYELEFDIIGLDAAIVNTIRRILIADTPTMAIESVYIFNNTSMLPDELFAHRLGLIPIKADPRHFTYRADDGGQPTDANTIVFNLKRVCTKKPNAPADATNPEDLYENAVIYSRDLEWAPQGQQEQVFGKNGFSVVYDDIVIMKMRPGQEVNMQLFCEKGVGKTHAKWSPVATASYRLMPEIILKEPIVGPLAHKLQKCFSPGVCDIVKNSKGEDEAKIVNPRADTVSREVFRHDDLRDKVELNRVRDHFIFSVESVGALAPDVLVLMALQELKSKCQRVIDFLDESAQVAAVNANLQDDSADAEA
;
A
#
# COMPACT_ATOMS: atom_id res chain seq x y z
N MET A 1 -20.44 -23.42 -22.58
CA MET A 1 -20.52 -23.25 -21.12
C MET A 1 -21.93 -22.76 -20.81
N ASP A 2 -22.62 -23.40 -19.87
CA ASP A 2 -23.95 -22.95 -19.42
C ASP A 2 -23.84 -21.63 -18.62
N GLU A 3 -24.89 -20.82 -18.64
CA GLU A 3 -24.91 -19.47 -18.06
C GLU A 3 -24.70 -19.50 -16.53
N ILE A 4 -25.24 -20.50 -15.85
CA ILE A 4 -25.04 -20.72 -14.41
C ILE A 4 -23.56 -21.01 -14.15
N THR A 5 -22.94 -21.89 -14.93
CA THR A 5 -21.52 -22.26 -14.78
C THR A 5 -20.62 -21.05 -14.97
N ARG A 6 -20.91 -20.21 -15.98
CA ARG A 6 -20.18 -18.95 -16.20
C ARG A 6 -20.31 -18.01 -15.02
N LYS A 7 -21.54 -17.81 -14.51
CA LYS A 7 -21.81 -16.92 -13.37
C LYS A 7 -21.06 -17.37 -12.10
N VAL A 8 -21.10 -18.66 -11.77
CA VAL A 8 -20.39 -19.22 -10.59
C VAL A 8 -18.88 -19.01 -10.67
N ARG A 9 -18.32 -19.05 -11.88
CA ARG A 9 -16.87 -18.93 -12.12
C ARG A 9 -16.38 -17.49 -12.18
N GLU A 10 -17.12 -16.62 -12.86
CA GLU A 10 -16.63 -15.29 -13.23
C GLU A 10 -17.19 -14.15 -12.38
N ARG A 11 -18.24 -14.43 -11.58
CA ARG A 11 -18.92 -13.42 -10.77
C ARG A 11 -18.96 -13.82 -9.31
N VAL A 12 -18.75 -12.84 -8.45
CA VAL A 12 -19.11 -12.91 -7.03
C VAL A 12 -20.47 -12.23 -6.90
N SER A 13 -21.50 -12.98 -6.49
CA SER A 13 -22.87 -12.46 -6.48
C SER A 13 -23.25 -11.91 -5.11
N LEU A 14 -23.88 -10.75 -5.08
CA LEU A 14 -24.29 -10.09 -3.85
C LEU A 14 -25.80 -10.19 -3.72
N THR A 15 -26.24 -10.90 -2.70
CA THR A 15 -27.66 -10.98 -2.33
C THR A 15 -27.92 -10.06 -1.14
N LYS A 16 -29.19 -9.97 -0.74
CA LYS A 16 -29.63 -9.22 0.46
C LYS A 16 -28.86 -9.68 1.71
N ASP A 17 -28.80 -10.99 1.93
CA ASP A 17 -28.37 -11.56 3.21
C ASP A 17 -26.96 -12.15 3.18
N ARG A 18 -26.41 -12.43 1.99
CA ARG A 18 -25.08 -13.06 1.85
C ARG A 18 -24.36 -12.72 0.55
N VAL A 19 -23.10 -13.12 0.48
CA VAL A 19 -22.27 -13.07 -0.73
C VAL A 19 -22.06 -14.51 -1.20
N ASP A 20 -22.44 -14.79 -2.44
CA ASP A 20 -22.34 -16.10 -3.07
C ASP A 20 -21.16 -16.13 -4.06
N TYR A 21 -20.63 -17.35 -4.31
CA TYR A 21 -19.55 -17.61 -5.28
C TYR A 21 -18.26 -16.83 -4.97
N THR A 22 -17.75 -16.96 -3.74
CA THR A 22 -16.56 -16.22 -3.29
C THR A 22 -15.24 -16.89 -3.64
N ALA A 23 -15.21 -18.22 -3.75
CA ALA A 23 -13.99 -18.98 -4.01
C ALA A 23 -13.66 -19.06 -5.50
N SER A 24 -12.37 -18.95 -5.84
CA SER A 24 -11.84 -19.29 -7.16
C SER A 24 -12.07 -20.78 -7.44
N THR A 25 -12.58 -21.10 -8.63
CA THR A 25 -12.95 -22.47 -9.04
C THR A 25 -12.41 -22.81 -10.44
N ASP A 26 -11.62 -21.93 -11.03
CA ASP A 26 -10.94 -22.05 -12.32
C ASP A 26 -9.67 -22.91 -12.20
N PHE A 27 -9.81 -24.10 -11.61
CA PHE A 27 -8.75 -25.08 -11.47
C PHE A 27 -9.04 -26.32 -12.35
N PRO A 28 -7.99 -27.00 -12.87
CA PRO A 28 -8.14 -28.19 -13.68
C PRO A 28 -9.03 -29.25 -13.01
N GLY A 29 -10.01 -29.77 -13.75
CA GLY A 29 -10.92 -30.81 -13.25
C GLY A 29 -12.12 -30.30 -12.44
N SER A 30 -12.25 -29.00 -12.21
CA SER A 30 -13.39 -28.44 -11.47
C SER A 30 -14.70 -28.44 -12.27
N TYR A 31 -14.61 -28.32 -13.60
CA TYR A 31 -15.77 -28.26 -14.48
C TYR A 31 -15.62 -29.22 -15.67
N PRO A 32 -16.65 -30.03 -15.99
CA PRO A 32 -16.63 -30.90 -17.16
C PRO A 32 -16.50 -30.10 -18.46
N GLY A 33 -15.57 -30.49 -19.33
CA GLY A 33 -15.41 -29.92 -20.66
C GLY A 33 -14.77 -28.53 -20.70
N ILE A 34 -14.20 -28.03 -19.59
CA ILE A 34 -13.41 -26.80 -19.58
C ILE A 34 -11.98 -27.13 -19.16
N ASP A 35 -11.03 -26.66 -19.97
CA ASP A 35 -9.60 -26.78 -19.68
C ASP A 35 -9.13 -25.51 -18.95
N ASP A 36 -8.85 -25.68 -17.66
CA ASP A 36 -8.30 -24.66 -16.76
C ASP A 36 -6.83 -24.97 -16.40
N SER A 37 -6.13 -25.73 -17.25
CA SER A 37 -4.70 -25.98 -17.08
C SER A 37 -3.88 -24.69 -17.17
N TRP A 38 -2.77 -24.68 -16.43
CA TRP A 38 -1.88 -23.52 -16.40
C TRP A 38 -1.28 -23.27 -17.80
N ASN A 39 -1.54 -22.09 -18.35
CA ASN A 39 -1.02 -21.68 -19.64
C ASN A 39 -0.59 -20.20 -19.60
N LEU A 40 0.72 -19.96 -19.68
CA LEU A 40 1.30 -18.63 -19.60
C LEU A 40 0.83 -17.71 -20.74
N GLU A 41 0.69 -18.22 -21.96
CA GLU A 41 0.27 -17.41 -23.12
C GLU A 41 -1.20 -17.01 -23.01
N ALA A 42 -2.04 -17.90 -22.47
CA ALA A 42 -3.44 -17.56 -22.17
C ALA A 42 -3.54 -16.46 -21.11
N ILE A 43 -2.70 -16.51 -20.07
CA ILE A 43 -2.66 -15.47 -19.02
C ILE A 43 -2.16 -14.15 -19.58
N LYS A 44 -1.06 -14.15 -20.35
CA LYS A 44 -0.54 -12.93 -21.01
C LYS A 44 -1.59 -12.26 -21.90
N LYS A 45 -2.42 -13.05 -22.59
CA LYS A 45 -3.48 -12.54 -23.45
C LYS A 45 -4.65 -11.92 -22.67
N LYS A 46 -4.95 -12.44 -21.48
CA LYS A 46 -6.00 -11.92 -20.59
C LYS A 46 -5.55 -10.74 -19.75
N LEU A 47 -4.27 -10.73 -19.36
CA LEU A 47 -3.70 -9.72 -18.48
C LEU A 47 -3.77 -8.33 -19.12
N LYS A 48 -4.48 -7.42 -18.47
CA LYS A 48 -4.52 -6.01 -18.85
C LYS A 48 -4.35 -5.14 -17.61
N ILE A 49 -3.52 -4.11 -17.72
CA ILE A 49 -3.30 -3.11 -16.67
C ILE A 49 -3.69 -1.76 -17.23
N ASP A 50 -4.69 -1.11 -16.62
CA ASP A 50 -5.16 0.21 -17.04
C ASP A 50 -4.97 1.21 -15.89
N VAL A 51 -4.06 2.16 -16.05
CA VAL A 51 -3.87 3.24 -15.06
C VAL A 51 -5.00 4.24 -15.23
N THR A 52 -5.85 4.37 -14.20
CA THR A 52 -7.05 5.21 -14.26
C THR A 52 -6.74 6.62 -13.76
N ARG A 53 -6.01 6.73 -12.64
CA ARG A 53 -5.69 8.00 -12.00
C ARG A 53 -4.28 7.96 -11.43
N ILE A 54 -3.49 8.96 -11.80
CA ILE A 54 -2.31 9.40 -11.05
C ILE A 54 -2.69 10.81 -10.60
N GLU A 55 -2.86 11.03 -9.31
CA GLU A 55 -3.23 12.36 -8.83
C GLU A 55 -2.05 13.33 -8.93
N ASP A 56 -2.36 14.61 -9.14
CA ASP A 56 -1.38 15.72 -9.14
C ASP A 56 -0.63 15.84 -7.80
N SER A 57 -1.15 15.22 -6.72
CA SER A 57 -0.53 15.15 -5.39
C SER A 57 0.70 14.22 -5.32
N GLU A 58 1.05 13.51 -6.40
CA GLU A 58 2.15 12.53 -6.54
C GLU A 58 2.09 11.32 -5.58
N TYR A 59 1.10 11.24 -4.69
CA TYR A 59 1.06 10.20 -3.64
C TYR A 59 -0.02 9.14 -3.83
N GLU A 60 -0.95 9.31 -4.77
CA GLU A 60 -2.02 8.34 -5.02
C GLU A 60 -1.96 7.76 -6.43
N LEU A 61 -2.09 6.43 -6.52
CA LEU A 61 -2.19 5.68 -7.77
C LEU A 61 -3.41 4.76 -7.73
N GLU A 62 -4.32 4.96 -8.68
CA GLU A 62 -5.43 4.04 -8.95
C GLU A 62 -5.26 3.37 -10.32
N PHE A 63 -5.23 2.04 -10.34
CA PHE A 63 -5.08 1.26 -11.57
C PHE A 63 -5.87 -0.04 -11.50
N ASP A 64 -6.23 -0.53 -12.67
CA ASP A 64 -6.96 -1.78 -12.82
C ASP A 64 -6.01 -2.91 -13.16
N ILE A 65 -6.25 -4.08 -12.54
CA ILE A 65 -5.62 -5.34 -12.89
C ILE A 65 -6.74 -6.27 -13.38
N ILE A 66 -6.69 -6.64 -14.65
CA ILE A 66 -7.68 -7.52 -15.28
C ILE A 66 -7.00 -8.83 -15.68
N GLY A 67 -7.64 -9.96 -15.40
CA GLY A 67 -7.20 -11.30 -15.84
C GLY A 67 -6.24 -12.01 -14.89
N LEU A 68 -6.11 -11.56 -13.63
CA LEU A 68 -5.36 -12.25 -12.58
C LEU A 68 -6.29 -12.80 -11.49
N ASP A 69 -5.79 -13.78 -10.73
CA ASP A 69 -6.49 -14.30 -9.54
C ASP A 69 -6.20 -13.44 -8.29
N ALA A 70 -7.14 -13.49 -7.34
CA ALA A 70 -7.05 -12.78 -6.06
C ALA A 70 -5.79 -13.15 -5.26
N ALA A 71 -5.25 -14.36 -5.38
CA ALA A 71 -4.04 -14.77 -4.67
C ALA A 71 -2.82 -13.92 -5.06
N ILE A 72 -2.64 -13.65 -6.36
CA ILE A 72 -1.51 -12.84 -6.86
C ILE A 72 -1.73 -11.37 -6.49
N VAL A 73 -2.93 -10.84 -6.71
CA VAL A 73 -3.27 -9.44 -6.40
C VAL A 73 -3.13 -9.16 -4.90
N ASN A 74 -3.59 -10.07 -4.04
CA ASN A 74 -3.42 -9.96 -2.60
C ASN A 74 -1.95 -10.10 -2.18
N THR A 75 -1.15 -10.89 -2.88
CA THR A 75 0.30 -10.98 -2.62
C THR A 75 0.98 -9.64 -2.89
N ILE A 76 0.67 -8.99 -4.00
CA ILE A 76 1.18 -7.63 -4.32
C ILE A 76 0.78 -6.65 -3.20
N ARG A 77 -0.50 -6.66 -2.79
CA ARG A 77 -0.99 -5.82 -1.68
C ARG A 77 -0.22 -6.05 -0.37
N ARG A 78 0.03 -7.32 -0.02
CA ARG A 78 0.74 -7.68 1.21
C ARG A 78 2.20 -7.24 1.17
N ILE A 79 2.86 -7.40 0.02
CA ILE A 79 4.26 -6.98 -0.15
C ILE A 79 4.38 -5.46 -0.03
N LEU A 80 3.48 -4.71 -0.69
CA LEU A 80 3.44 -3.24 -0.59
C LEU A 80 3.38 -2.75 0.86
N ILE A 81 2.58 -3.39 1.71
CA ILE A 81 2.40 -2.99 3.10
C ILE A 81 3.56 -3.46 3.99
N ALA A 82 4.04 -4.69 3.79
CA ALA A 82 4.86 -5.36 4.79
C ALA A 82 6.31 -5.63 4.35
N ASP A 83 6.58 -5.83 3.06
CA ASP A 83 7.90 -6.30 2.60
C ASP A 83 8.65 -5.27 1.75
N THR A 84 7.98 -4.25 1.21
CA THR A 84 8.64 -3.16 0.49
C THR A 84 9.46 -2.32 1.47
N PRO A 85 10.78 -2.19 1.29
CA PRO A 85 11.63 -1.50 2.25
C PRO A 85 11.54 0.01 2.16
N THR A 86 11.79 0.69 3.28
CA THR A 86 11.91 2.16 3.39
C THR A 86 12.99 2.55 4.41
N MET A 87 13.30 3.85 4.50
CA MET A 87 14.16 4.42 5.54
C MET A 87 13.31 5.04 6.64
N ALA A 88 13.56 4.68 7.90
CA ALA A 88 12.90 5.30 9.05
C ALA A 88 13.85 5.40 10.25
N ILE A 89 13.54 6.30 11.19
CA ILE A 89 14.34 6.49 12.41
C ILE A 89 14.18 5.25 13.31
N GLU A 90 15.31 4.60 13.63
CA GLU A 90 15.37 3.43 14.52
C GLU A 90 15.92 3.79 15.89
N SER A 91 17.13 4.38 15.91
CA SER A 91 17.80 4.72 17.16
C SER A 91 17.81 6.23 17.39
N VAL A 92 17.52 6.65 18.62
CA VAL A 92 17.57 8.06 19.04
C VAL A 92 18.50 8.18 20.24
N TYR A 93 19.56 8.95 20.08
CA TYR A 93 20.56 9.23 21.10
C TYR A 93 20.22 10.58 21.73
N ILE A 94 19.81 10.55 22.99
CA ILE A 94 19.36 11.73 23.71
C ILE A 94 20.51 12.24 24.58
N PHE A 95 21.01 13.42 24.29
CA PHE A 95 22.05 14.08 25.10
C PHE A 95 21.44 14.92 26.20
N ASN A 96 20.37 15.64 25.89
CA ASN A 96 19.57 16.34 26.89
C ASN A 96 18.12 16.48 26.42
N ASN A 97 17.18 16.21 27.32
CA ASN A 97 15.77 16.48 27.14
C ASN A 97 15.22 17.03 28.47
N THR A 98 14.97 18.34 28.51
CA THR A 98 14.34 19.01 29.67
C THR A 98 12.88 19.37 29.40
N SER A 99 12.32 18.84 28.30
CA SER A 99 10.93 19.05 27.93
C SER A 99 9.97 18.26 28.84
N MET A 100 8.67 18.44 28.60
CA MET A 100 7.61 17.72 29.33
C MET A 100 7.35 16.31 28.79
N LEU A 101 7.79 16.01 27.57
CA LEU A 101 7.50 14.70 26.97
C LEU A 101 8.59 13.71 27.41
N PRO A 102 8.20 12.54 27.93
CA PRO A 102 9.14 11.47 28.22
C PRO A 102 9.93 11.05 26.98
N ASP A 103 11.18 10.64 27.20
CA ASP A 103 12.13 10.29 26.17
C ASP A 103 11.61 9.18 25.24
N GLU A 104 10.98 8.16 25.80
CA GLU A 104 10.42 7.02 25.06
C GLU A 104 9.29 7.43 24.12
N LEU A 105 8.42 8.33 24.57
CA LEU A 105 7.30 8.82 23.77
C LEU A 105 7.79 9.77 22.68
N PHE A 106 8.83 10.57 22.98
CA PHE A 106 9.46 11.42 21.98
C PHE A 106 10.14 10.59 20.90
N ALA A 107 10.97 9.61 21.28
CA ALA A 107 11.63 8.70 20.35
C ALA A 107 10.61 7.93 19.49
N HIS A 108 9.52 7.46 20.08
CA HIS A 108 8.45 6.79 19.34
C HIS A 108 7.81 7.70 18.28
N ARG A 109 7.54 8.98 18.61
CA ARG A 109 7.00 9.95 17.64
C ARG A 109 7.98 10.24 16.52
N LEU A 110 9.26 10.40 16.84
CA LEU A 110 10.33 10.60 15.86
C LEU A 110 10.43 9.42 14.89
N GLY A 111 10.31 8.19 15.41
CA GLY A 111 10.29 6.95 14.61
C GLY A 111 9.21 6.90 13.54
N LEU A 112 8.08 7.60 13.72
CA LEU A 112 6.95 7.61 12.80
C LEU A 112 7.01 8.72 11.75
N ILE A 113 8.04 9.58 11.78
CA ILE A 113 8.21 10.64 10.78
C ILE A 113 8.77 10.01 9.49
N PRO A 114 8.06 10.12 8.36
CA PRO A 114 8.54 9.58 7.09
C PRO A 114 9.75 10.38 6.59
N ILE A 115 10.82 9.67 6.26
CA ILE A 115 12.07 10.23 5.74
C ILE A 115 12.06 10.14 4.22
N LYS A 116 12.37 11.26 3.56
CA LYS A 116 12.49 11.34 2.10
C LYS A 116 13.87 10.83 1.67
N ALA A 117 14.02 9.51 1.61
CA ALA A 117 15.24 8.85 1.18
C ALA A 117 14.92 7.58 0.40
N ASP A 118 15.63 7.36 -0.70
CA ASP A 118 15.48 6.13 -1.50
C ASP A 118 16.22 4.96 -0.83
N PRO A 119 15.49 3.93 -0.34
CA PRO A 119 16.08 2.79 0.36
C PRO A 119 16.95 1.91 -0.55
N ARG A 120 16.88 2.06 -1.87
CA ARG A 120 17.68 1.27 -2.83
C ARG A 120 19.17 1.63 -2.77
N HIS A 121 19.50 2.84 -2.31
CA HIS A 121 20.88 3.29 -2.14
C HIS A 121 21.53 2.80 -0.84
N PHE A 122 20.75 2.16 0.05
CA PHE A 122 21.21 1.74 1.36
C PHE A 122 21.18 0.23 1.51
N THR A 123 22.19 -0.28 2.22
CA THR A 123 22.27 -1.68 2.66
C THR A 123 21.52 -1.85 3.98
N TYR A 124 21.06 -3.07 4.26
CA TYR A 124 20.52 -3.38 5.57
C TYR A 124 21.64 -3.37 6.62
N ARG A 125 21.32 -2.88 7.81
CA ARG A 125 22.20 -3.05 8.97
C ARG A 125 22.22 -4.53 9.36
N ALA A 126 23.39 -5.06 9.71
CA ALA A 126 23.51 -6.44 10.16
C ALA A 126 22.76 -6.63 11.50
N ASP A 127 22.15 -7.82 11.68
CA ASP A 127 21.31 -8.16 12.84
C ASP A 127 22.06 -8.13 14.18
N ASP A 128 23.40 -8.13 14.15
CA ASP A 128 24.28 -8.04 15.34
C ASP A 128 24.50 -6.61 15.85
N GLY A 129 23.79 -5.62 15.29
CA GLY A 129 23.99 -4.22 15.65
C GLY A 129 25.28 -3.65 15.05
N GLY A 130 25.74 -4.21 13.92
CA GLY A 130 26.91 -3.76 13.16
C GLY A 130 27.03 -2.23 13.08
N GLN A 131 28.27 -1.74 13.03
CA GLN A 131 28.51 -0.30 13.18
C GLN A 131 27.75 0.53 12.13
N PRO A 132 27.16 1.67 12.53
CA PRO A 132 26.56 2.58 11.57
C PRO A 132 27.65 3.10 10.63
N THR A 133 27.43 2.93 9.33
CA THR A 133 28.32 3.40 8.26
C THR A 133 27.54 4.34 7.33
N ASP A 134 28.26 5.09 6.52
CA ASP A 134 27.68 5.95 5.49
C ASP A 134 26.83 5.19 4.45
N ALA A 135 27.08 3.90 4.24
CA ALA A 135 26.32 3.04 3.32
C ALA A 135 25.02 2.41 3.89
N ASN A 136 24.78 2.48 5.20
CA ASN A 136 23.62 1.81 5.83
C ASN A 136 22.74 2.73 6.70
N THR A 137 23.26 3.90 7.10
CA THR A 137 22.60 4.77 8.08
C THR A 137 22.58 6.22 7.62
N ILE A 138 21.45 6.90 7.82
CA ILE A 138 21.33 8.36 7.67
C ILE A 138 21.23 8.96 9.07
N VAL A 139 21.92 10.06 9.33
CA VAL A 139 21.92 10.72 10.64
C VAL A 139 21.23 12.07 10.56
N PHE A 140 20.31 12.35 11.48
CA PHE A 140 19.72 13.67 11.69
C PHE A 140 20.08 14.18 13.09
N ASN A 141 20.24 15.50 13.23
CA ASN A 141 20.40 16.17 14.50
C ASN A 141 19.14 16.98 14.81
N LEU A 142 18.73 16.97 16.07
CA LEU A 142 17.67 17.83 16.59
C LEU A 142 18.20 18.59 17.80
N LYS A 143 18.44 19.88 17.63
CA LYS A 143 18.90 20.76 18.71
C LYS A 143 18.11 22.05 18.73
N ARG A 144 17.26 22.21 19.75
CA ARG A 144 16.41 23.40 19.91
C ARG A 144 16.34 23.80 21.38
N VAL A 145 16.35 25.10 21.62
CA VAL A 145 16.16 25.73 22.93
C VAL A 145 14.99 26.69 22.81
N CYS A 146 14.03 26.60 23.71
CA CYS A 146 12.90 27.52 23.74
C CYS A 146 13.25 28.75 24.59
N THR A 147 13.07 29.93 24.00
CA THR A 147 13.39 31.23 24.63
C THR A 147 12.21 32.19 24.48
N LYS A 148 12.17 33.25 25.30
CA LYS A 148 11.17 34.31 25.14
C LYS A 148 11.57 35.24 24.00
N LYS A 149 10.63 35.56 23.11
CA LYS A 149 10.87 36.54 22.05
C LYS A 149 10.97 37.94 22.66
N PRO A 150 12.01 38.74 22.33
CA PRO A 150 12.18 40.09 22.90
C PRO A 150 11.03 41.04 22.57
N ASN A 151 10.45 40.91 21.37
CA ASN A 151 9.40 41.79 20.83
C ASN A 151 8.04 41.09 20.70
N ALA A 152 7.71 40.22 21.66
CA ALA A 152 6.41 39.53 21.65
C ALA A 152 5.26 40.55 21.80
N PRO A 153 4.17 40.47 21.00
CA PRO A 153 3.00 41.32 21.17
C PRO A 153 2.41 41.18 22.57
N ALA A 154 2.02 42.29 23.19
CA ALA A 154 1.49 42.27 24.56
C ALA A 154 0.13 41.55 24.68
N ASP A 155 -0.60 41.46 23.57
CA ASP A 155 -1.89 40.79 23.42
C ASP A 155 -1.79 39.39 22.81
N ALA A 156 -0.58 38.92 22.47
CA ALA A 156 -0.40 37.60 21.89
C ALA A 156 -0.78 36.49 22.90
N THR A 157 -1.64 35.59 22.44
CA THR A 157 -2.08 34.40 23.21
C THR A 157 -1.46 33.11 22.68
N ASN A 158 -1.04 33.09 21.41
CA ASN A 158 -0.41 31.93 20.81
C ASN A 158 1.04 31.78 21.32
N PRO A 159 1.43 30.59 21.81
CA PRO A 159 2.80 30.35 22.27
C PRO A 159 3.88 30.60 21.22
N GLU A 160 3.57 30.41 19.92
CA GLU A 160 4.50 30.66 18.82
C GLU A 160 4.78 32.14 18.58
N ASP A 161 3.87 33.05 18.98
CA ASP A 161 4.08 34.49 18.90
C ASP A 161 4.89 35.00 20.11
N LEU A 162 4.75 34.32 21.26
CA LEU A 162 5.39 34.68 22.53
C LEU A 162 6.81 34.13 22.67
N TYR A 163 7.06 32.92 22.14
CA TYR A 163 8.30 32.18 22.35
C TYR A 163 8.93 31.74 21.03
N GLU A 164 10.24 31.69 21.00
CA GLU A 164 11.02 31.10 19.92
C GLU A 164 11.14 29.59 20.17
N ASN A 165 11.01 28.77 19.12
CA ASN A 165 11.01 27.30 19.21
C ASN A 165 9.98 26.74 20.22
N ALA A 166 8.83 27.41 20.34
CA ALA A 166 7.73 26.98 21.20
C ALA A 166 7.15 25.62 20.79
N VAL A 167 7.26 25.28 19.50
CA VAL A 167 6.80 24.05 18.88
C VAL A 167 7.97 23.51 18.06
N ILE A 168 8.24 22.21 18.22
CA ILE A 168 9.21 21.49 17.41
C ILE A 168 8.44 20.80 16.28
N TYR A 169 8.83 21.08 15.05
CA TYR A 169 8.30 20.48 13.84
C TYR A 169 9.27 19.49 13.23
N SER A 170 8.81 18.64 12.33
CA SER A 170 9.65 17.70 11.56
C SER A 170 10.74 18.40 10.73
N ARG A 171 10.49 19.63 10.24
CA ARG A 171 11.53 20.45 9.58
C ARG A 171 12.72 20.82 10.46
N ASP A 172 12.60 20.69 11.78
CA ASP A 172 13.71 20.95 12.71
C ASP A 172 14.73 19.81 12.74
N LEU A 173 14.47 18.70 12.06
CA LEU A 173 15.43 17.62 11.86
C LEU A 173 16.44 18.03 10.78
N GLU A 174 17.68 18.28 11.21
CA GLU A 174 18.76 18.72 10.34
C GLU A 174 19.61 17.52 9.94
N TRP A 175 19.70 17.22 8.64
CA TRP A 175 20.53 16.12 8.16
C TRP A 175 22.02 16.39 8.44
N ALA A 176 22.69 15.39 9.01
CA ALA A 176 24.10 15.40 9.34
C ALA A 176 24.85 14.38 8.46
N PRO A 177 25.40 14.78 7.29
CA PRO A 177 26.06 13.86 6.37
C PRO A 177 27.22 13.12 7.04
N GLN A 178 27.32 11.82 6.79
CA GLN A 178 28.43 10.98 7.24
C GLN A 178 29.28 10.50 6.06
N GLY A 179 30.59 10.39 6.24
CA GLY A 179 31.50 9.83 5.24
C GLY A 179 31.36 10.49 3.87
N GLN A 180 31.03 9.71 2.84
CA GLN A 180 30.91 10.19 1.45
C GLN A 180 29.50 10.68 1.08
N GLN A 181 28.53 10.66 2.00
CA GLN A 181 27.13 10.97 1.66
C GLN A 181 26.94 12.38 1.08
N GLU A 182 27.63 13.40 1.58
CA GLU A 182 27.53 14.76 1.03
C GLU A 182 28.00 14.82 -0.44
N GLN A 183 28.98 14.00 -0.81
CA GLN A 183 29.51 13.94 -2.18
C GLN A 183 28.54 13.22 -3.12
N VAL A 184 27.87 12.17 -2.64
CA VAL A 184 26.94 11.35 -3.44
C VAL A 184 25.57 12.00 -3.58
N PHE A 185 25.03 12.56 -2.49
CA PHE A 185 23.66 13.07 -2.42
C PHE A 185 23.57 14.60 -2.42
N GLY A 186 24.71 15.30 -2.35
CA GLY A 186 24.77 16.76 -2.28
C GLY A 186 24.47 17.31 -0.88
N LYS A 187 24.50 18.63 -0.74
CA LYS A 187 24.38 19.34 0.57
C LYS A 187 22.99 19.28 1.22
N ASN A 188 21.95 19.08 0.42
CA ASN A 188 20.56 18.97 0.90
C ASN A 188 20.01 17.58 0.58
N GLY A 189 20.83 16.54 0.81
CA GLY A 189 20.57 15.19 0.31
C GLY A 189 19.32 14.53 0.89
N PHE A 190 19.11 14.63 2.21
CA PHE A 190 17.99 13.98 2.88
C PHE A 190 17.17 14.97 3.72
N SER A 191 15.86 14.78 3.71
CA SER A 191 14.90 15.57 4.47
C SER A 191 13.77 14.68 4.99
N VAL A 192 12.87 15.26 5.77
CA VAL A 192 11.55 14.68 6.06
C VAL A 192 10.64 14.84 4.83
N VAL A 193 9.57 14.04 4.75
CA VAL A 193 8.55 14.19 3.69
C VAL A 193 7.64 15.39 3.95
N TYR A 194 7.21 15.56 5.20
CA TYR A 194 6.32 16.65 5.61
C TYR A 194 7.04 17.53 6.62
N ASP A 195 7.07 18.84 6.39
CA ASP A 195 7.82 19.82 7.19
C ASP A 195 7.08 20.34 8.43
N ASP A 196 5.79 20.04 8.54
CA ASP A 196 4.84 20.63 9.49
C ASP A 196 4.28 19.63 10.52
N ILE A 197 4.86 18.42 10.60
CA ILE A 197 4.47 17.46 11.64
C ILE A 197 4.93 18.00 13.00
N VAL A 198 3.97 18.32 13.86
CA VAL A 198 4.27 18.71 15.25
C VAL A 198 4.78 17.50 16.01
N ILE A 199 6.00 17.61 16.54
CA ILE A 199 6.60 16.55 17.36
C ILE A 199 6.36 16.83 18.85
N MET A 200 6.60 18.07 19.27
CA MET A 200 6.54 18.47 20.68
C MET A 200 6.25 19.97 20.82
N LYS A 201 5.74 20.37 21.99
CA LYS A 201 5.65 21.78 22.41
C LYS A 201 6.52 22.02 23.64
N MET A 202 7.27 23.11 23.65
CA MET A 202 8.19 23.51 24.72
C MET A 202 7.76 24.84 25.38
N ARG A 203 8.41 25.16 26.49
CA ARG A 203 8.32 26.46 27.18
C ARG A 203 9.72 27.04 27.42
N PRO A 204 9.84 28.36 27.64
CA PRO A 204 11.13 29.00 27.83
C PRO A 204 11.97 28.35 28.93
N GLY A 205 13.23 28.07 28.62
CA GLY A 205 14.17 27.36 29.52
C GLY A 205 14.23 25.86 29.29
N GLN A 206 13.35 25.29 28.45
CA GLN A 206 13.46 23.90 28.00
C GLN A 206 14.32 23.79 26.75
N GLU A 207 15.05 22.68 26.67
CA GLU A 207 15.91 22.32 25.55
C GLU A 207 15.82 20.84 25.21
N VAL A 208 16.07 20.55 23.94
CA VAL A 208 16.25 19.20 23.41
C VAL A 208 17.54 19.17 22.59
N ASN A 209 18.32 18.10 22.77
CA ASN A 209 19.52 17.82 22.01
C ASN A 209 19.62 16.32 21.76
N MET A 210 19.41 15.92 20.51
CA MET A 210 19.32 14.51 20.11
C MET A 210 20.00 14.28 18.76
N GLN A 211 20.46 13.05 18.58
CA GLN A 211 20.93 12.52 17.30
C GLN A 211 20.11 11.29 16.92
N LEU A 212 19.60 11.26 15.70
CA LEU A 212 18.67 10.26 15.20
C LEU A 212 19.33 9.48 14.08
N PHE A 213 19.19 8.15 14.12
CA PHE A 213 19.77 7.24 13.15
C PHE A 213 18.64 6.55 12.38
N CYS A 214 18.59 6.80 11.08
CA CYS A 214 17.63 6.18 10.17
C CYS A 214 18.23 4.97 9.49
N GLU A 215 17.48 3.89 9.47
CA GLU A 215 17.89 2.60 8.95
C GLU A 215 16.87 2.06 7.95
N LYS A 216 17.37 1.25 7.03
CA LYS A 216 16.54 0.52 6.08
C LYS A 216 15.82 -0.62 6.79
N GLY A 217 14.50 -0.67 6.66
CA GLY A 217 13.68 -1.72 7.24
C GLY A 217 12.43 -1.99 6.41
N VAL A 218 11.62 -2.94 6.89
CA VAL A 218 10.38 -3.38 6.22
C VAL A 218 9.19 -3.31 7.18
N GLY A 219 8.00 -3.05 6.62
CA GLY A 219 6.76 -2.91 7.40
C GLY A 219 6.39 -4.12 8.26
N LYS A 220 6.87 -5.32 7.89
CA LYS A 220 6.70 -6.57 8.64
C LYS A 220 7.37 -6.52 10.01
N THR A 221 8.49 -5.82 10.12
CA THR A 221 9.21 -5.64 11.40
C THR A 221 8.52 -4.59 12.26
N HIS A 222 8.18 -3.44 11.68
CA HIS A 222 7.43 -2.39 12.35
C HIS A 222 6.69 -1.51 11.34
N ALA A 223 5.48 -1.05 11.69
CA ALA A 223 4.61 -0.28 10.80
C ALA A 223 5.22 1.04 10.30
N LYS A 224 6.21 1.61 11.02
CA LYS A 224 6.94 2.82 10.61
C LYS A 224 7.67 2.71 9.28
N TRP A 225 8.01 1.47 8.87
CA TRP A 225 8.62 1.20 7.57
C TRP A 225 7.60 0.88 6.47
N SER A 226 6.30 0.92 6.74
CA SER A 226 5.28 0.79 5.69
C SER A 226 5.40 2.00 4.75
N PRO A 227 5.70 1.81 3.45
CA PRO A 227 5.80 2.91 2.48
C PRO A 227 4.44 3.48 2.08
N VAL A 228 3.36 2.78 2.42
CA VAL A 228 2.00 3.15 2.05
C VAL A 228 1.22 3.55 3.29
N ALA A 229 0.43 4.61 3.16
CA ALA A 229 -0.63 4.93 4.11
C ALA A 229 -1.67 3.81 4.07
N THR A 230 -2.11 3.45 2.86
CA THR A 230 -2.90 2.25 2.61
C THR A 230 -2.65 1.70 1.21
N ALA A 231 -2.71 0.39 1.09
CA ALA A 231 -2.79 -0.30 -0.19
C ALA A 231 -3.94 -1.29 -0.12
N SER A 232 -4.92 -1.12 -1.01
CA SER A 232 -6.12 -1.93 -1.01
C SER A 232 -6.61 -2.18 -2.43
N TYR A 233 -7.52 -3.13 -2.57
CA TYR A 233 -8.22 -3.35 -3.82
C TYR A 233 -9.66 -3.70 -3.55
N ARG A 234 -10.49 -3.45 -4.56
CA ARG A 234 -11.86 -3.95 -4.64
C ARG A 234 -12.11 -4.52 -6.02
N LEU A 235 -13.01 -5.49 -6.11
CA LEU A 235 -13.43 -6.02 -7.40
C LEU A 235 -14.32 -5.02 -8.14
N MET A 236 -14.29 -5.00 -9.47
CA MET A 236 -15.15 -4.13 -10.27
C MET A 236 -16.64 -4.48 -10.05
N PRO A 237 -17.49 -3.54 -9.60
CA PRO A 237 -18.93 -3.76 -9.52
C PRO A 237 -19.54 -4.00 -10.90
N GLU A 238 -20.51 -4.90 -10.95
CA GLU A 238 -21.36 -5.11 -12.10
C GLU A 238 -22.81 -5.06 -11.62
N ILE A 239 -23.58 -4.13 -12.19
CA ILE A 239 -24.99 -3.91 -11.84
C ILE A 239 -25.80 -4.24 -13.09
N ILE A 240 -26.63 -5.28 -13.02
CA ILE A 240 -27.45 -5.73 -14.14
C ILE A 240 -28.92 -5.43 -13.82
N LEU A 241 -29.59 -4.69 -14.70
CA LEU A 241 -31.03 -4.49 -14.67
C LEU A 241 -31.68 -5.65 -15.45
N LYS A 242 -32.48 -6.47 -14.78
CA LYS A 242 -33.14 -7.64 -15.41
C LYS A 242 -34.28 -7.25 -16.33
N GLU A 243 -34.87 -6.08 -16.10
CA GLU A 243 -35.94 -5.50 -16.91
C GLU A 243 -35.80 -3.97 -16.96
N PRO A 244 -36.41 -3.30 -17.96
CA PRO A 244 -36.44 -1.84 -18.02
C PRO A 244 -37.15 -1.24 -16.80
N ILE A 245 -36.47 -0.32 -16.11
CA ILE A 245 -37.02 0.38 -14.94
C ILE A 245 -37.33 1.82 -15.34
N VAL A 246 -38.61 2.17 -15.36
CA VAL A 246 -39.11 3.46 -15.88
C VAL A 246 -39.89 4.27 -14.85
N GLY A 247 -40.08 5.56 -15.14
CA GLY A 247 -40.92 6.48 -14.39
C GLY A 247 -40.41 6.73 -12.96
N PRO A 248 -41.30 6.84 -11.96
CA PRO A 248 -40.91 7.09 -10.57
C PRO A 248 -39.96 6.04 -9.99
N LEU A 249 -40.06 4.80 -10.49
CA LEU A 249 -39.21 3.69 -10.04
C LEU A 249 -37.75 3.89 -10.49
N ALA A 250 -37.52 4.51 -11.65
CA ALA A 250 -36.18 4.85 -12.14
C ALA A 250 -35.47 5.85 -11.22
N HIS A 251 -36.19 6.90 -10.82
CA HIS A 251 -35.67 7.90 -9.87
C HIS A 251 -35.41 7.30 -8.48
N LYS A 252 -36.25 6.36 -8.05
CA LYS A 252 -36.03 5.63 -6.80
C LYS A 252 -34.78 4.74 -6.88
N LEU A 253 -34.60 4.02 -7.99
CA LEU A 253 -33.41 3.21 -8.23
C LEU A 253 -32.13 4.05 -8.22
N GLN A 254 -32.14 5.20 -8.89
CA GLN A 254 -30.98 6.11 -8.90
C GLN A 254 -30.53 6.50 -7.49
N LYS A 255 -31.47 6.78 -6.58
CA LYS A 255 -31.18 7.14 -5.18
C LYS A 255 -30.63 5.98 -4.34
N CYS A 256 -30.77 4.74 -4.79
CA CYS A 256 -30.22 3.58 -4.10
C CYS A 256 -28.70 3.43 -4.29
N PHE A 257 -28.12 4.10 -5.28
CA PHE A 257 -26.70 3.99 -5.63
C PHE A 257 -25.94 5.28 -5.38
N SER A 258 -24.61 5.20 -5.40
CA SER A 258 -23.75 6.38 -5.32
C SER A 258 -24.01 7.35 -6.49
N PRO A 259 -23.84 8.67 -6.27
CA PRO A 259 -23.99 9.65 -7.35
C PRO A 259 -23.11 9.30 -8.56
N GLY A 260 -23.69 9.40 -9.77
CA GLY A 260 -23.01 9.10 -11.02
C GLY A 260 -23.00 7.62 -11.42
N VAL A 261 -23.52 6.69 -10.61
CA VAL A 261 -23.63 5.27 -10.98
C VAL A 261 -24.76 5.02 -11.97
N CYS A 262 -25.92 5.62 -11.70
CA CYS A 262 -27.14 5.45 -12.47
C CYS A 262 -27.63 6.83 -12.94
N ASP A 263 -27.87 6.94 -14.24
CA ASP A 263 -28.47 8.13 -14.86
C ASP A 263 -29.90 7.84 -15.31
N ILE A 264 -30.67 8.92 -15.45
CA ILE A 264 -32.02 8.87 -16.00
C ILE A 264 -31.97 9.34 -17.45
N VAL A 265 -32.34 8.46 -18.37
CA VAL A 265 -32.39 8.73 -19.81
C VAL A 265 -33.83 8.67 -20.32
N LYS A 266 -34.14 9.42 -21.38
CA LYS A 266 -35.45 9.34 -22.04
C LYS A 266 -35.49 8.14 -22.97
N ASN A 267 -36.45 7.24 -22.78
CA ASN A 267 -36.65 6.09 -23.66
C ASN A 267 -37.33 6.51 -24.98
N SER A 268 -37.50 5.57 -25.92
CA SER A 268 -38.16 5.83 -27.22
C SER A 268 -39.62 6.29 -27.12
N LYS A 269 -40.25 6.14 -25.94
CA LYS A 269 -41.61 6.59 -25.63
C LYS A 269 -41.63 7.94 -24.89
N GLY A 270 -40.48 8.55 -24.62
CA GLY A 270 -40.34 9.81 -23.89
C GLY A 270 -40.43 9.68 -22.37
N GLU A 271 -40.45 8.46 -21.83
CA GLU A 271 -40.49 8.19 -20.39
C GLU A 271 -39.07 8.17 -19.81
N ASP A 272 -38.96 8.52 -18.53
CA ASP A 272 -37.71 8.42 -17.78
C ASP A 272 -37.35 6.95 -17.55
N GLU A 273 -36.16 6.53 -17.92
CA GLU A 273 -35.64 5.16 -17.76
C GLU A 273 -34.28 5.21 -17.05
N ALA A 274 -34.07 4.31 -16.09
CA ALA A 274 -32.80 4.21 -15.39
C ALA A 274 -31.78 3.42 -16.22
N LYS A 275 -30.57 3.97 -16.36
CA LYS A 275 -29.44 3.32 -17.02
C LYS A 275 -28.21 3.37 -16.13
N ILE A 276 -27.57 2.23 -15.94
CA ILE A 276 -26.28 2.15 -15.26
C ILE A 276 -25.20 2.70 -16.21
N VAL A 277 -24.53 3.76 -15.79
CA VAL A 277 -23.53 4.47 -16.61
C VAL A 277 -22.11 4.26 -16.10
N ASN A 278 -21.91 4.26 -14.77
CA ASN A 278 -20.60 4.11 -14.17
C ASN A 278 -20.65 3.22 -12.92
N PRO A 279 -20.71 1.88 -13.10
CA PRO A 279 -20.73 0.96 -11.98
C PRO A 279 -19.44 1.01 -11.13
N ARG A 280 -18.31 1.52 -11.68
CA ARG A 280 -17.06 1.72 -10.93
C ARG A 280 -17.27 2.63 -9.71
N ALA A 281 -18.09 3.67 -9.84
CA ALA A 281 -18.33 4.64 -8.76
C ALA A 281 -19.16 4.07 -7.60
N ASP A 282 -19.74 2.88 -7.74
CA ASP A 282 -20.59 2.31 -6.69
C ASP A 282 -19.75 1.79 -5.52
N THR A 283 -20.18 2.14 -4.30
CA THR A 283 -19.65 1.58 -3.06
C THR A 283 -20.28 0.23 -2.72
N VAL A 284 -21.34 -0.16 -3.45
CA VAL A 284 -22.09 -1.41 -3.27
C VAL A 284 -22.73 -1.48 -1.89
N SER A 285 -23.51 -0.45 -1.57
CA SER A 285 -24.26 -0.29 -0.32
C SER A 285 -25.35 -1.35 -0.11
N ARG A 286 -25.82 -1.98 -1.20
CA ARG A 286 -26.95 -2.93 -1.23
C ARG A 286 -28.31 -2.34 -0.86
N GLU A 287 -28.45 -1.02 -0.88
CA GLU A 287 -29.71 -0.34 -0.51
C GLU A 287 -30.89 -0.79 -1.39
N VAL A 288 -30.63 -1.14 -2.65
CA VAL A 288 -31.64 -1.64 -3.60
C VAL A 288 -32.42 -2.86 -3.07
N PHE A 289 -31.81 -3.72 -2.24
CA PHE A 289 -32.47 -4.92 -1.70
C PHE A 289 -33.42 -4.62 -0.53
N ARG A 290 -33.46 -3.38 -0.03
CA ARG A 290 -34.43 -2.94 0.98
C ARG A 290 -35.77 -2.52 0.39
N HIS A 291 -35.83 -2.40 -0.93
CA HIS A 291 -37.03 -1.97 -1.66
C HIS A 291 -37.65 -3.17 -2.39
N ASP A 292 -38.82 -3.63 -1.94
CA ASP A 292 -39.48 -4.82 -2.50
C ASP A 292 -39.86 -4.67 -3.99
N ASP A 293 -40.10 -3.44 -4.43
CA ASP A 293 -40.39 -3.09 -5.82
C ASP A 293 -39.15 -3.06 -6.74
N LEU A 294 -37.94 -3.11 -6.17
CA LEU A 294 -36.67 -3.07 -6.91
C LEU A 294 -35.82 -4.33 -6.74
N ARG A 295 -35.89 -5.00 -5.59
CA ARG A 295 -34.98 -6.09 -5.19
C ARG A 295 -34.87 -7.21 -6.22
N ASP A 296 -35.98 -7.56 -6.87
CA ASP A 296 -36.03 -8.71 -7.79
C ASP A 296 -35.63 -8.30 -9.23
N LYS A 297 -35.62 -7.00 -9.52
CA LYS A 297 -35.33 -6.39 -10.83
C LYS A 297 -33.85 -6.08 -11.06
N VAL A 298 -33.06 -6.12 -9.99
CA VAL A 298 -31.64 -5.74 -10.02
C VAL A 298 -30.79 -6.90 -9.55
N GLU A 299 -29.70 -7.14 -10.25
CA GLU A 299 -28.66 -8.07 -9.84
C GLU A 299 -27.37 -7.31 -9.57
N LEU A 300 -26.80 -7.52 -8.39
CA LEU A 300 -25.53 -6.94 -7.97
C LEU A 300 -24.45 -8.02 -7.95
N ASN A 301 -23.40 -7.81 -8.73
CA ASN A 301 -22.27 -8.71 -8.83
C ASN A 301 -20.95 -7.93 -8.68
N ARG A 302 -19.87 -8.68 -8.54
CA ARG A 302 -18.51 -8.21 -8.77
C ARG A 302 -17.85 -9.11 -9.82
N VAL A 303 -17.10 -8.51 -10.74
CA VAL A 303 -16.30 -9.23 -11.73
C VAL A 303 -15.05 -9.78 -11.02
N ARG A 304 -14.86 -11.11 -11.04
CA ARG A 304 -13.86 -11.78 -10.20
C ARG A 304 -12.42 -11.47 -10.58
N ASP A 305 -12.15 -11.34 -11.87
CA ASP A 305 -10.81 -11.14 -12.42
C ASP A 305 -10.50 -9.67 -12.73
N HIS A 306 -11.33 -8.73 -12.29
CA HIS A 306 -11.13 -7.28 -12.49
C HIS A 306 -11.00 -6.58 -11.14
N PHE A 307 -9.77 -6.20 -10.80
CA PHE A 307 -9.42 -5.54 -9.54
C PHE A 307 -9.18 -4.06 -9.80
N ILE A 308 -9.80 -3.22 -9.00
CA ILE A 308 -9.49 -1.80 -8.89
C ILE A 308 -8.55 -1.65 -7.70
N PHE A 309 -7.29 -1.36 -7.97
CA PHE A 309 -6.22 -1.25 -6.99
C PHE A 309 -5.97 0.21 -6.65
N SER A 310 -5.87 0.53 -5.36
CA SER A 310 -5.52 1.87 -4.87
C SER A 310 -4.29 1.77 -3.97
N VAL A 311 -3.28 2.60 -4.27
CA VAL A 311 -2.04 2.72 -3.52
C VAL A 311 -1.85 4.17 -3.14
N GLU A 312 -1.81 4.42 -1.83
CA GLU A 312 -1.55 5.74 -1.25
C GLU A 312 -0.17 5.69 -0.57
N SER A 313 0.81 6.39 -1.13
CA SER A 313 2.16 6.52 -0.58
C SER A 313 2.18 7.45 0.63
N VAL A 314 3.09 7.20 1.58
CA VAL A 314 3.40 8.17 2.66
C VAL A 314 4.29 9.33 2.19
N GLY A 315 4.64 9.36 0.89
CA GLY A 315 5.37 10.45 0.22
C GLY A 315 6.89 10.33 0.19
N ALA A 316 7.46 9.26 0.78
CA ALA A 316 8.90 8.99 0.67
C ALA A 316 9.32 8.60 -0.76
N LEU A 317 8.45 7.87 -1.46
CA LEU A 317 8.63 7.42 -2.85
C LEU A 317 7.30 7.53 -3.60
N ALA A 318 7.34 7.72 -4.91
CA ALA A 318 6.15 7.72 -5.75
C ALA A 318 5.49 6.33 -5.77
N PRO A 319 4.14 6.24 -5.81
CA PRO A 319 3.40 4.99 -5.68
C PRO A 319 3.64 4.01 -6.85
N ASP A 320 3.91 4.49 -8.06
CA ASP A 320 4.30 3.68 -9.21
C ASP A 320 5.64 2.95 -8.97
N VAL A 321 6.62 3.64 -8.40
CA VAL A 321 7.91 3.06 -7.98
C VAL A 321 7.68 2.01 -6.89
N LEU A 322 6.78 2.26 -5.93
CA LEU A 322 6.45 1.30 -4.88
C LEU A 322 5.84 0.00 -5.44
N VAL A 323 4.94 0.10 -6.42
CA VAL A 323 4.37 -1.08 -7.10
C VAL A 323 5.45 -1.88 -7.82
N LEU A 324 6.36 -1.21 -8.53
CA LEU A 324 7.49 -1.87 -9.19
C LEU A 324 8.44 -2.55 -8.19
N MET A 325 8.73 -1.89 -7.06
CA MET A 325 9.54 -2.47 -5.99
C MET A 325 8.88 -3.70 -5.39
N ALA A 326 7.56 -3.68 -5.18
CA ALA A 326 6.82 -4.84 -4.67
C ALA A 326 6.86 -6.03 -5.63
N LEU A 327 6.71 -5.78 -6.94
CA LEU A 327 6.83 -6.83 -7.96
C LEU A 327 8.26 -7.41 -8.01
N GLN A 328 9.27 -6.57 -7.88
CA GLN A 328 10.67 -7.02 -7.83
C GLN A 328 10.96 -7.84 -6.57
N GLU A 329 10.37 -7.48 -5.42
CA GLU A 329 10.50 -8.26 -4.19
C GLU A 329 9.81 -9.63 -4.33
N LEU A 330 8.63 -9.68 -4.94
CA LEU A 330 7.95 -10.95 -5.25
C LEU A 330 8.82 -11.84 -6.14
N LYS A 331 9.38 -11.29 -7.22
CA LYS A 331 10.31 -12.01 -8.10
C LYS A 331 11.52 -12.54 -7.35
N SER A 332 12.12 -11.70 -6.49
CA SER A 332 13.29 -12.05 -5.69
C SER A 332 12.98 -13.15 -4.65
N LYS A 333 11.76 -13.20 -4.10
CA LYS A 333 11.31 -14.29 -3.25
C LYS A 333 11.21 -15.62 -4.02
N CYS A 334 10.63 -15.61 -5.21
CA CYS A 334 10.57 -16.81 -6.05
C CYS A 334 11.96 -17.29 -6.45
N GLN A 335 12.84 -16.37 -6.87
CA GLN A 335 14.21 -16.71 -7.27
C GLN A 335 14.99 -17.35 -6.13
N ARG A 336 14.92 -16.80 -4.91
CA ARG A 336 15.56 -17.40 -3.72
C ARG A 336 15.15 -18.84 -3.46
N VAL A 337 13.88 -19.17 -3.69
CA VAL A 337 13.39 -20.55 -3.53
C VAL A 337 13.94 -21.45 -4.62
N ILE A 338 14.00 -20.97 -5.87
CA ILE A 338 14.59 -21.72 -6.98
C ILE A 338 16.08 -22.00 -6.71
N ASP A 339 16.83 -20.96 -6.37
CA ASP A 339 18.27 -21.07 -6.10
C ASP A 339 18.55 -22.07 -4.98
N PHE A 340 17.76 -22.02 -3.89
CA PHE A 340 17.88 -22.97 -2.78
C PHE A 340 17.58 -24.42 -3.18
N LEU A 341 16.58 -24.63 -4.05
CA LEU A 341 16.24 -25.97 -4.56
C LEU A 341 17.34 -26.50 -5.48
N ASP A 342 17.92 -25.65 -6.33
CA ASP A 342 19.02 -26.02 -7.22
C ASP A 342 20.28 -26.38 -6.44
N GLU A 343 20.64 -25.60 -5.41
CA GLU A 343 21.73 -25.92 -4.49
C GLU A 343 21.49 -27.25 -3.77
N SER A 344 20.27 -27.48 -3.28
CA SER A 344 19.91 -28.73 -2.59
C SER A 344 19.98 -29.95 -3.52
N ALA A 345 19.55 -29.81 -4.78
CA ALA A 345 19.61 -30.87 -5.78
C ALA A 345 21.06 -31.20 -6.16
N GLN A 346 21.93 -30.19 -6.28
CA GLN A 346 23.37 -30.39 -6.51
C GLN A 346 24.03 -31.15 -5.36
N VAL A 347 23.75 -30.77 -4.11
CA VAL A 347 24.27 -31.47 -2.92
C VAL A 347 23.78 -32.93 -2.89
N ALA A 348 22.51 -33.18 -3.21
CA ALA A 348 21.97 -34.54 -3.27
C ALA A 348 22.64 -35.40 -4.36
N ALA A 349 22.90 -34.83 -5.54
CA ALA A 349 23.58 -35.53 -6.63
C ALA A 349 25.05 -35.86 -6.28
N VAL A 350 25.77 -34.95 -5.63
CA VAL A 350 27.14 -35.20 -5.15
C VAL A 350 27.16 -36.32 -4.11
N ASN A 351 26.20 -36.34 -3.18
CA ASN A 351 26.12 -37.37 -2.16
C ASN A 351 25.73 -38.75 -2.72
N ALA A 352 24.91 -38.80 -3.77
CA ALA A 352 24.58 -40.06 -4.45
C ALA A 352 25.80 -40.67 -5.16
N ASN A 353 26.59 -39.85 -5.86
CA ASN A 353 27.82 -40.32 -6.52
C ASN A 353 28.87 -40.85 -5.52
N LEU A 354 28.96 -40.25 -4.33
CA LEU A 354 29.85 -40.74 -3.26
C LEU A 354 29.39 -42.07 -2.65
N GLN A 355 28.10 -42.41 -2.75
CA GLN A 355 27.58 -43.70 -2.29
C GLN A 355 27.81 -44.82 -3.32
N ASP A 356 27.70 -44.53 -4.62
CA ASP A 356 28.02 -45.49 -5.68
C ASP A 356 29.53 -45.80 -5.73
N ASP A 357 30.40 -44.80 -5.58
CA ASP A 357 31.86 -45.00 -5.55
C ASP A 357 32.34 -45.81 -4.33
N SER A 358 31.57 -45.84 -3.23
CA SER A 358 31.91 -46.65 -2.05
C SER A 358 31.37 -48.08 -2.13
N ALA A 359 30.33 -48.34 -2.93
CA ALA A 359 29.83 -49.68 -3.21
C ALA A 359 30.71 -50.45 -4.21
N ASP A 360 31.30 -49.75 -5.19
CA ASP A 360 32.23 -50.35 -6.16
C ASP A 360 33.64 -50.61 -5.60
N ALA A 361 33.97 -50.06 -4.42
CA ALA A 361 35.25 -50.27 -3.74
C ALA A 361 35.25 -51.49 -2.78
N GLU A 362 34.09 -52.08 -2.49
CA GLU A 362 33.93 -53.27 -1.63
C GLU A 362 33.66 -54.58 -2.41
N ALA A 363 33.67 -54.55 -3.75
CA ALA A 363 33.61 -55.71 -4.64
C ALA A 363 34.99 -56.04 -5.24
#